data_AF-A0A445DX62-F1
#
_entry.id   AF-A0A445DX62-F1
#
_cell.length_a   1.000
_cell.length_b   1.000
_cell.length_c   1.000
_cell.angle_alpha   90.00
_cell.angle_beta   90.00
_cell.angle_gamma   90.00
#
_symmetry.space_group_name_H-M   'P 1'
#
loop_
_entity.id
_entity.type
_entity.pdbx_description
1 polymer ?
#
loop_
_entity_poly.entity_id
_entity_poly.type
_entity_poly.pdbx_seq_one_letter_code
_entity_poly.pdbx_strand_id
1 'polypeptide(L)'
;MHAQLSINLAMLGSLTIVVAHHMYSMPSYPYLATDYGTQLSLFTHHMWIGGFLKVGATAHATIFMVRDYDPTTRYNDLLDRHSSVLVML
;
A
#
# COMPACT_ATOMS: atom_id res chain seq x y z
N MET A 1 -6.84 11.80 -11.18
CA MET A 1 -5.44 11.54 -10.71
C MET A 1 -5.36 10.57 -9.52
N HIS A 2 -6.51 10.14 -8.97
CA HIS A 2 -6.56 9.27 -7.78
C HIS A 2 -6.10 7.83 -8.06
N ALA A 3 -6.33 7.30 -9.27
CA ALA A 3 -5.89 5.94 -9.64
C ALA A 3 -4.36 5.76 -9.58
N GLN A 4 -3.60 6.70 -10.15
CA GLN A 4 -2.13 6.62 -10.16
C GLN A 4 -1.57 6.70 -8.73
N LEU A 5 -2.09 7.63 -7.93
CA LEU A 5 -1.67 7.79 -6.54
C LEU A 5 -1.98 6.54 -5.71
N SER A 6 -3.17 5.95 -5.90
CA SER A 6 -3.55 4.68 -5.25
C SER A 6 -2.55 3.56 -5.52
N ILE A 7 -2.19 3.33 -6.79
CA ILE A 7 -1.24 2.27 -7.17
C ILE A 7 0.14 2.54 -6.56
N ASN A 8 0.62 3.79 -6.63
CA ASN A 8 1.91 4.17 -6.05
C ASN A 8 1.94 3.95 -4.54
N LEU A 9 0.87 4.32 -3.82
CA LEU A 9 0.75 4.12 -2.38
C LEU A 9 0.66 2.63 -2.00
N ALA A 10 -0.05 1.82 -2.79
CA ALA A 10 -0.15 0.38 -2.56
C ALA A 10 1.22 -0.32 -2.69
N MET A 11 1.98 0.04 -3.72
CA MET A 11 3.33 -0.48 -3.96
C MET A 11 4.30 0.00 -2.89
N LEU A 12 4.36 1.31 -2.64
CA LEU A 12 5.28 1.90 -1.66
C LEU A 12 4.96 1.40 -0.24
N GLY A 13 3.69 1.35 0.16
CA GLY A 13 3.27 0.84 1.46
C GLY A 13 3.71 -0.61 1.67
N SER A 14 3.56 -1.47 0.65
CA SER A 14 4.04 -2.84 0.71
C SER A 14 5.57 -2.92 0.79
N LEU A 15 6.28 -2.08 0.03
CA LEU A 15 7.75 -2.04 0.03
C LEU A 15 8.30 -1.60 1.38
N THR A 16 7.71 -0.61 2.05
CA THR A 16 8.14 -0.20 3.41
C THR A 16 8.01 -1.33 4.44
N ILE A 17 6.98 -2.17 4.34
CA ILE A 17 6.82 -3.36 5.20
C ILE A 17 7.90 -4.39 4.88
N VAL A 18 8.20 -4.63 3.61
CA VAL A 18 9.28 -5.54 3.20
C VAL A 18 10.62 -5.04 3.74
N VAL A 19 10.89 -3.73 3.65
CA VAL A 19 12.09 -3.10 4.23
C VAL A 19 12.16 -3.33 5.73
N ALA A 20 11.04 -3.18 6.47
CA ALA A 20 11.01 -3.44 7.91
C ALA A 20 11.48 -4.88 8.23
N HIS A 21 10.95 -5.87 7.50
CA HIS A 21 11.31 -7.27 7.70
C HIS A 21 12.77 -7.55 7.33
N HIS A 22 13.28 -6.94 6.24
CA HIS A 22 14.67 -7.09 5.82
C HIS A 22 15.65 -6.46 6.82
N MET A 23 15.36 -5.26 7.33
CA MET A 23 16.23 -4.60 8.31
C MET A 23 16.25 -5.32 9.65
N TYR A 24 15.15 -5.98 10.02
CA TYR A 24 15.10 -6.81 11.22
C TYR A 24 15.93 -8.09 11.07
N SER A 25 15.82 -8.80 9.95
CA SER A 25 16.51 -10.09 9.73
C SER A 25 17.96 -9.95 9.25
N MET A 26 18.27 -8.86 8.54
CA MET A 26 19.58 -8.56 7.95
C MET A 26 19.99 -7.12 8.30
N PRO A 27 20.53 -6.86 9.51
CA PRO A 27 20.96 -5.54 9.93
C PRO A 27 22.07 -5.01 9.02
N SER A 28 21.80 -3.93 8.28
CA SER A 28 22.70 -3.35 7.29
C SER A 28 23.71 -2.36 7.86
N TYR A 29 23.54 -1.94 9.12
CA TYR A 29 24.38 -0.94 9.78
C TYR A 29 25.26 -1.57 10.87
N PRO A 30 26.55 -1.16 10.99
CA PRO A 30 27.41 -1.61 12.08
C PRO A 30 26.78 -1.36 13.46
N TYR A 31 26.93 -2.33 14.37
CA TYR A 31 26.44 -2.30 15.75
C TYR A 31 24.91 -2.26 15.94
N LEU A 32 24.12 -2.19 14.86
CA LEU A 32 22.66 -2.18 14.95
C LEU A 32 22.10 -3.49 15.52
N ALA A 33 22.74 -4.63 15.23
CA ALA A 33 22.33 -5.94 15.72
C ALA A 33 22.36 -6.07 17.26
N THR A 34 23.12 -5.20 17.94
CA THR A 34 23.22 -5.17 19.41
C THR A 34 22.43 -4.03 20.04
N ASP A 35 21.95 -3.07 19.23
CA ASP A 35 21.08 -1.99 19.68
C ASP A 35 19.59 -2.37 19.46
N TYR A 36 19.06 -3.13 20.40
CA TYR A 36 17.69 -3.65 20.35
C TYR A 36 16.62 -2.55 20.31
N GLY A 37 16.87 -1.42 20.99
CA GLY A 37 15.93 -0.30 21.06
C GLY A 37 15.75 0.35 19.69
N THR A 38 16.87 0.62 19.01
CA THR A 38 16.85 1.18 17.65
C THR A 38 16.25 0.19 16.66
N GLN A 39 16.58 -1.11 16.76
CA GLN A 39 16.04 -2.12 15.84
C GLN A 39 14.51 -2.26 15.96
N LEU A 40 13.97 -2.31 17.18
CA LEU A 40 12.52 -2.35 17.40
C LEU A 40 11.83 -1.07 16.93
N SER A 41 12.45 0.08 17.19
CA SER A 41 11.92 1.39 16.77
C SER A 41 11.85 1.51 15.25
N LEU A 42 12.91 1.10 14.53
CA LEU A 42 12.93 1.12 13.06
C LEU A 42 11.91 0.16 12.47
N PHE A 43 11.77 -1.05 13.01
CA PHE A 43 10.76 -2.01 12.56
C PHE A 43 9.35 -1.45 12.73
N THR A 44 8.99 -1.01 13.93
CA THR A 44 7.66 -0.47 14.23
C THR A 44 7.35 0.78 13.41
N HIS A 45 8.33 1.68 13.25
CA HIS A 45 8.21 2.86 12.42
C HIS A 45 7.85 2.53 10.96
N HIS A 46 8.60 1.63 10.31
CA HIS A 46 8.35 1.24 8.92
C HIS A 46 7.03 0.47 8.75
N MET A 47 6.66 -0.37 9.74
CA MET A 47 5.38 -1.06 9.74
C MET A 47 4.20 -0.08 9.78
N TRP A 48 4.27 0.94 10.64
CA TRP A 48 3.21 1.95 10.75
C TRP A 48 3.11 2.81 9.51
N ILE A 49 4.24 3.27 8.96
CA ILE A 49 4.23 4.02 7.69
C ILE A 49 3.61 3.18 6.57
N GLY A 50 4.01 1.91 6.45
CA GLY A 50 3.44 1.01 5.47
C GLY A 50 1.94 0.79 5.64
N GLY A 51 1.48 0.69 6.88
CA GLY A 51 0.05 0.65 7.22
C GLY A 51 -0.70 1.89 6.75
N PHE A 52 -0.20 3.09 7.09
CA PHE A 52 -0.82 4.35 6.66
C PHE A 52 -0.86 4.49 5.14
N LEU A 53 0.21 4.13 4.44
CA LEU A 53 0.26 4.17 2.98
C LEU A 53 -0.72 3.19 2.34
N LYS A 54 -0.87 1.96 2.88
CA LYS A 54 -1.87 1.01 2.38
C LYS A 54 -3.30 1.49 2.58
N VAL A 55 -3.64 2.01 3.77
CA VAL A 55 -4.97 2.60 4.01
C VAL A 55 -5.21 3.78 3.07
N GLY A 56 -4.20 4.62 2.88
CA GLY A 56 -4.23 5.72 1.91
C GLY A 56 -4.46 5.25 0.48
N ALA A 57 -3.85 4.14 0.06
CA ALA A 57 -4.07 3.53 -1.25
C ALA A 57 -5.54 3.12 -1.43
N THR A 58 -6.11 2.39 -0.47
CA THR A 58 -7.52 1.99 -0.52
C THR A 58 -8.44 3.21 -0.55
N ALA A 59 -8.18 4.24 0.26
CA ALA A 59 -8.96 5.47 0.23
C ALA A 59 -8.93 6.14 -1.16
N HIS A 60 -7.77 6.24 -1.79
CA HIS A 60 -7.63 6.81 -3.13
C HIS A 60 -8.26 5.94 -4.22
N ALA A 61 -8.21 4.60 -4.09
CA ALA A 61 -8.91 3.69 -4.97
C ALA A 61 -10.43 3.90 -4.92
N THR A 62 -11.00 4.02 -3.72
CA THR A 62 -12.44 4.26 -3.55
C THR A 62 -12.84 5.64 -4.08
N ILE A 63 -12.04 6.68 -3.84
CA ILE A 63 -12.29 8.03 -4.40
C ILE A 63 -12.29 7.97 -5.94
N PHE A 64 -11.36 7.22 -6.54
CA PHE A 64 -11.35 7.01 -7.98
C PHE A 64 -12.63 6.34 -8.48
N MET A 65 -13.08 5.26 -7.83
CA MET A 65 -14.30 4.54 -8.23
C MET A 65 -15.56 5.40 -8.14
N VAL A 66 -15.62 6.35 -7.20
CA VAL A 66 -16.80 7.21 -7.01
C VAL A 66 -16.79 8.42 -7.94
N ARG A 67 -15.62 9.03 -8.18
CA ARG A 67 -15.53 10.35 -8.82
C ARG A 67 -14.97 10.34 -10.24
N ASP A 68 -14.01 9.45 -10.51
CA ASP A 68 -13.20 9.48 -11.73
C ASP A 68 -13.48 8.26 -12.64
N TYR A 69 -14.21 7.25 -12.15
CA TYR A 69 -14.55 6.05 -12.92
C TYR A 69 -15.81 6.29 -13.78
N ASP A 70 -15.69 6.02 -15.08
CA ASP A 70 -16.80 6.09 -16.03
C ASP A 70 -17.01 4.72 -16.71
N PRO A 71 -18.12 4.01 -16.41
CA PRO A 71 -18.39 2.68 -16.94
C PRO A 71 -18.63 2.68 -18.45
N THR A 72 -18.94 3.82 -19.08
CA THR A 72 -19.12 3.90 -20.53
C THR A 72 -17.78 3.84 -21.27
N THR A 73 -16.72 4.39 -20.67
CA THR A 73 -15.37 4.43 -21.26
C THR A 73 -14.53 3.20 -20.91
N ARG A 74 -14.92 2.47 -19.85
CA ARG A 74 -14.21 1.29 -19.31
C ARG A 74 -15.01 -0.01 -19.49
N TYR A 75 -16.04 0.01 -20.34
CA TYR A 75 -16.96 -1.10 -20.52
C TYR A 75 -16.25 -2.41 -20.90
N ASN A 76 -16.62 -3.50 -20.20
CA ASN A 76 -16.10 -4.86 -20.38
C ASN A 76 -14.59 -5.04 -20.17
N ASP A 77 -13.89 -4.05 -19.62
CA ASP A 77 -12.52 -4.24 -19.17
C ASP A 77 -12.46 -5.06 -17.86
N LEU A 78 -11.24 -5.36 -17.39
CA LEU A 78 -11.07 -6.16 -16.19
C LEU A 78 -11.66 -5.48 -14.95
N LEU A 79 -11.53 -4.15 -14.86
CA LEU A 79 -12.01 -3.39 -13.72
C LEU A 79 -13.54 -3.37 -13.70
N ASP A 80 -14.18 -3.17 -14.84
CA ASP A 80 -15.63 -3.22 -14.99
C ASP A 80 -16.18 -4.61 -14.67
N ARG A 81 -15.53 -5.67 -15.17
CA ARG A 81 -15.93 -7.06 -14.90
C ARG A 81 -15.89 -7.42 -13.42
N HIS A 82 -14.86 -6.97 -12.69
CA HIS A 82 -14.77 -7.19 -11.25
C HIS A 82 -15.75 -6.32 -10.45
N SER A 83 -16.03 -5.10 -10.90
CA SER A 83 -16.95 -4.18 -10.23
C SER A 83 -18.41 -4.57 -10.40
N SER A 84 -18.78 -5.08 -11.58
CA SER A 84 -20.13 -5.56 -11.89
C SER A 84 -20.57 -6.73 -11.01
N VAL A 85 -19.62 -7.59 -10.60
CA VAL A 85 -19.87 -8.69 -9.65
C VAL A 85 -20.12 -8.18 -8.22
N LEU A 86 -19.48 -7.07 -7.84
CA LEU A 86 -19.61 -6.47 -6.50
C LEU A 86 -20.96 -5.76 -6.29
N VAL A 87 -21.59 -5.24 -7.35
CA VAL A 87 -22.90 -4.54 -7.28
C VAL A 87 -24.10 -5.51 -7.34
N MET A 88 -23.86 -6.77 -7.69
CA MET A 88 -24.88 -7.83 -7.72
C MET A 88 -25.03 -8.59 -6.38
N LEU A 89 -24.31 -8.19 -5.33
CA LEU A 89 -24.40 -8.72 -3.96
C LEU A 89 -24.88 -7.63 -3.00
#